data_AF-A0AAP5I3A8-F1
#
_entry.id   AF-A0AAP5I3A8-F1
#
_cell.length_a   1.000
_cell.length_b   1.000
_cell.length_c   1.000
_cell.angle_alpha   90.00
_cell.angle_beta   90.00
_cell.angle_gamma   90.00
#
_symmetry.space_group_name_H-M   'P 1'
#
loop_
_entity.id
_entity.type
_entity.pdbx_description
1 polymer ?
#
loop_
_entity_poly.entity_id
_entity_poly.type
_entity_poly.pdbx_seq_one_letter_code
_entity_poly.pdbx_strand_id
1 'polypeptide(L)'
;MMILTQLEEFRQAIYDCLGKAKDAVFELMDAVLTSPSIPSFVSLSQSPVFRRQWPSIYAALHDSRPHRRKLMNLLVGKVKTAISTIFSRRS
;
A
#
# COMPACT_ATOMS: atom_id res chain seq x y z
N MET A 1 -17.79 -7.18 12.58
CA MET A 1 -16.41 -7.29 13.12
C MET A 1 -15.46 -8.09 12.22
N MET A 2 -15.68 -8.19 10.89
CA MET A 2 -14.81 -8.96 9.98
C MET A 2 -13.98 -8.10 8.99
N ILE A 3 -14.34 -6.84 8.78
CA ILE A 3 -13.68 -5.97 7.79
C ILE A 3 -12.29 -5.51 8.25
N LEU A 4 -12.14 -5.23 9.55
CA LEU A 4 -10.86 -4.79 10.12
C LEU A 4 -9.81 -5.90 10.06
N THR A 5 -10.18 -7.14 10.43
CA THR A 5 -9.28 -8.29 10.38
C THR A 5 -8.88 -8.64 8.94
N GLN A 6 -9.80 -8.56 7.98
CA GLN A 6 -9.49 -8.73 6.56
C GLN A 6 -8.52 -7.66 6.02
N LEU A 7 -8.63 -6.42 6.51
CA LEU A 7 -7.70 -5.34 6.17
C LEU A 7 -6.33 -5.58 6.80
N GLU A 8 -6.25 -6.03 8.04
CA GLU A 8 -5.01 -6.38 8.72
C GLU A 8 -4.27 -7.52 8.02
N GLU A 9 -4.95 -8.61 7.69
CA GLU A 9 -4.39 -9.74 6.95
C GLU A 9 -3.87 -9.31 5.57
N PHE A 10 -4.62 -8.45 4.88
CA PHE A 10 -4.20 -7.90 3.59
C PHE A 10 -2.96 -7.01 3.72
N ARG A 11 -2.92 -6.13 4.73
CA ARG A 11 -1.75 -5.28 5.00
C ARG A 11 -0.53 -6.13 5.31
N GLN A 12 -0.67 -7.19 6.11
CA GLN A 12 0.41 -8.10 6.44
C GLN A 12 0.94 -8.85 5.21
N ALA A 13 0.04 -9.36 4.36
CA ALA A 13 0.43 -10.05 3.13
C ALA A 13 1.19 -9.16 2.14
N ILE A 14 0.85 -7.88 2.06
CA ILE A 14 1.60 -6.89 1.28
C ILE A 14 2.95 -6.60 1.92
N TYR A 15 2.98 -6.41 3.23
CA TYR A 15 4.18 -6.10 3.99
C TYR A 15 5.26 -7.18 3.85
N ASP A 16 4.87 -8.45 3.82
CA ASP A 16 5.79 -9.58 3.60
C ASP A 16 6.31 -9.68 2.15
N CYS A 17 5.68 -8.96 1.22
CA CYS A 17 6.02 -8.97 -0.21
C CYS A 17 6.97 -7.83 -0.61
N LEU A 18 7.08 -6.79 0.23
CA LEU A 18 7.81 -5.55 -0.03
C LEU A 18 9.34 -5.67 0.08
N GLY A 19 9.86 -6.77 0.67
CA GLY A 19 11.29 -7.06 0.69
C GLY A 19 12.10 -6.12 1.60
N LYS A 20 13.30 -5.70 1.15
CA LYS A 20 14.14 -4.76 1.91
C LYS A 20 13.49 -3.37 1.96
N ALA A 21 13.66 -2.67 3.07
CA ALA A 21 13.05 -1.36 3.34
C ALA A 21 11.50 -1.33 3.30
N LYS A 22 10.86 -2.46 3.62
CA LYS A 22 9.39 -2.63 3.67
C LYS A 22 8.66 -1.56 4.48
N ASP A 23 9.24 -1.07 5.58
CA ASP A 23 8.64 -0.01 6.40
C ASP A 23 8.45 1.29 5.63
N ALA A 24 9.49 1.75 4.93
CA ALA A 24 9.45 3.02 4.22
C ALA A 24 8.54 2.97 2.98
N VAL A 25 8.51 1.83 2.29
CA VAL A 25 7.60 1.65 1.14
C VAL A 25 6.16 1.48 1.60
N PHE A 26 5.93 0.87 2.76
CA PHE A 26 4.61 0.75 3.36
C PHE A 26 4.08 2.10 3.85
N GLU A 27 4.89 2.91 4.55
CA GLU A 27 4.53 4.28 4.94
C GLU A 27 4.19 5.13 3.71
N LEU A 28 4.96 5.01 2.62
CA LEU A 28 4.67 5.68 1.36
C LEU A 28 3.32 5.25 0.77
N MET A 29 3.05 3.94 0.73
CA MET A 29 1.77 3.41 0.22
C MET A 29 0.60 3.87 1.09
N ASP A 30 0.74 3.85 2.40
CA ASP A 30 -0.29 4.27 3.36
C ASP A 30 -0.60 5.77 3.21
N ALA A 31 0.43 6.60 3.06
CA ALA A 31 0.26 8.02 2.82
C ALA A 31 -0.36 8.33 1.45
N VAL A 32 -0.03 7.56 0.40
CA VAL A 32 -0.66 7.67 -0.92
C VAL A 32 -2.14 7.32 -0.86
N LEU A 33 -2.50 6.25 -0.15
CA LEU A 33 -3.89 5.79 -0.02
C LEU A 33 -4.73 6.70 0.89
N THR A 34 -4.11 7.33 1.88
CA THR A 34 -4.79 8.21 2.84
C THR A 34 -4.85 9.67 2.35
N SER A 35 -3.98 10.06 1.43
CA SER A 35 -4.03 11.39 0.80
C SER A 35 -5.07 11.44 -0.33
N PRO A 36 -6.10 12.29 -0.23
CA PRO A 36 -7.12 12.43 -1.28
C PRO A 36 -6.59 13.08 -2.57
N SER A 37 -5.44 13.75 -2.52
CA SER A 37 -4.76 14.30 -3.70
C SER A 37 -3.25 14.34 -3.45
N ILE A 38 -2.47 13.92 -4.45
CA ILE A 38 -1.01 13.88 -4.41
C ILE A 38 -0.51 14.79 -5.52
N PRO A 39 -0.42 16.11 -5.29
CA PRO A 39 0.02 17.05 -6.31
C PRO A 39 1.52 16.87 -6.61
N SER A 40 2.29 16.39 -5.63
CA SER A 40 3.68 16.02 -5.82
C SER A 40 4.16 15.11 -4.70
N PHE A 41 5.27 14.41 -4.97
CA PHE A 41 6.03 13.71 -3.96
C PHE A 41 6.38 14.65 -2.79
N VAL A 42 6.86 15.87 -3.04
CA VAL A 42 7.21 16.85 -1.99
C VAL A 42 6.03 17.14 -1.05
N SER A 43 4.82 17.26 -1.60
CA SER A 43 3.60 17.48 -0.80
C SER A 43 3.27 16.30 0.12
N LEU A 44 3.58 15.06 -0.29
CA LEU A 44 3.44 13.88 0.57
C LEU A 44 4.38 13.93 1.78
N SER A 45 5.62 14.41 1.63
CA SER A 45 6.56 14.51 2.77
C SER A 45 6.15 15.51 3.85
N GLN A 46 5.20 16.39 3.54
CA GLN A 46 4.59 17.32 4.49
C GLN A 46 3.40 16.72 5.24
N SER A 47 2.97 15.51 4.86
CA SER A 47 1.90 14.79 5.56
C SER A 47 2.44 14.25 6.89
N PRO A 48 1.68 14.36 8.00
CA PRO A 48 2.07 13.82 9.31
C PRO A 48 2.23 12.29 9.33
N VAL A 49 1.76 11.62 8.27
CA VAL A 49 1.94 10.17 8.06
C VAL A 49 3.38 9.84 7.65
N PHE A 50 4.12 10.78 7.08
CA PHE A 50 5.53 10.61 6.71
C PHE A 50 6.46 10.89 7.89
N ARG A 51 6.98 9.84 8.52
CA ARG A 51 7.97 9.96 9.60
C ARG A 51 9.42 9.99 9.09
N ARG A 52 9.67 9.65 7.81
CA ARG A 52 11.01 9.51 7.22
C ARG A 52 11.28 10.51 6.10
N GLN A 53 12.54 10.96 6.00
CA GLN A 53 13.00 11.95 5.04
C GLN A 53 13.21 11.38 3.61
N TRP A 54 13.18 12.25 2.60
CA TRP A 54 13.37 11.93 1.17
C TRP A 54 14.51 10.98 0.81
N PRO A 55 15.74 11.15 1.35
CA PRO A 55 16.84 10.26 1.01
C PRO A 55 16.53 8.81 1.40
N SER A 56 15.81 8.61 2.52
CA SER A 56 15.38 7.30 2.98
C SER A 56 14.30 6.69 2.09
N ILE A 57 13.43 7.49 1.46
CA ILE A 57 12.36 7.00 0.58
C ILE A 57 12.94 6.56 -0.76
N TYR A 58 13.80 7.37 -1.37
CA TYR A 58 14.47 6.99 -2.62
C TYR A 58 15.39 5.80 -2.42
N ALA A 59 16.15 5.77 -1.31
CA ALA A 59 16.93 4.59 -0.93
C ALA A 59 16.03 3.37 -0.70
N ALA A 60 14.90 3.53 -0.01
CA ALA A 60 13.95 2.44 0.19
C ALA A 60 13.33 1.94 -1.11
N LEU A 61 12.95 2.82 -2.05
CA LEU A 61 12.45 2.42 -3.36
C LEU A 61 13.52 1.69 -4.17
N HIS A 62 14.76 2.18 -4.11
CA HIS A 62 15.91 1.58 -4.79
C HIS A 62 16.27 0.20 -4.22
N ASP A 63 16.26 0.08 -2.88
CA ASP A 63 16.57 -1.15 -2.16
C ASP A 63 15.39 -2.13 -2.14
N SER A 64 14.16 -1.60 -2.24
CA SER A 64 12.97 -2.41 -2.37
C SER A 64 13.04 -3.09 -3.72
N ARG A 65 13.25 -4.41 -3.65
CA ARG A 65 13.03 -5.32 -4.77
C ARG A 65 11.73 -6.05 -4.48
N PRO A 66 10.57 -5.37 -4.54
CA PRO A 66 9.31 -6.03 -4.25
C PRO A 66 9.15 -7.17 -5.25
N HIS A 67 8.63 -8.30 -4.78
CA HIS A 67 8.33 -9.43 -5.66
C HIS A 67 7.12 -9.05 -6.54
N ARG A 68 7.36 -8.28 -7.62
CA ARG A 68 6.35 -7.62 -8.45
C ARG A 68 5.22 -8.57 -8.85
N ARG A 69 5.55 -9.79 -9.26
CA ARG A 69 4.58 -10.81 -9.66
C ARG A 69 3.68 -11.25 -8.51
N LYS A 70 4.24 -11.45 -7.32
CA LYS A 70 3.50 -11.84 -6.11
C LYS A 70 2.62 -10.68 -5.62
N LEU A 71 3.14 -9.44 -5.68
CA LEU A 71 2.39 -8.23 -5.36
C LEU A 71 1.19 -8.03 -6.31
N MET A 72 1.41 -8.14 -7.62
CA MET A 72 0.34 -8.01 -8.62
C MET A 72 -0.74 -9.08 -8.45
N ASN A 73 -0.37 -10.34 -8.19
CA ASN A 73 -1.34 -11.41 -7.97
C ASN A 73 -2.21 -11.15 -6.72
N LEU A 74 -1.62 -10.64 -5.63
CA LEU A 74 -2.35 -10.29 -4.41
C LEU A 74 -3.34 -9.13 -4.66
N LEU A 75 -2.91 -8.10 -5.38
CA LEU A 75 -3.75 -6.94 -5.73
C LEU A 75 -4.92 -7.36 -6.64
N VAL A 76 -4.64 -8.10 -7.71
CA VAL A 76 -5.66 -8.58 -8.66
C VAL A 76 -6.67 -9.50 -7.98
N GLY A 77 -6.21 -10.38 -7.08
CA GLY A 77 -7.08 -11.26 -6.30
C GLY A 77 -8.11 -10.48 -5.48
N LYS A 78 -7.69 -9.41 -4.80
CA LYS A 78 -8.57 -8.61 -3.94
C LYS A 78 -9.47 -7.64 -4.72
N VAL A 79 -9.02 -7.13 -5.87
CA VAL A 79 -9.85 -6.30 -6.76
C VAL A 79 -11.03 -7.10 -7.33
N LYS A 80 -10.81 -8.35 -7.75
CA LYS A 80 -11.92 -9.21 -8.22
C LYS A 80 -12.98 -9.44 -7.13
N THR A 81 -12.56 -9.67 -5.89
CA THR A 81 -13.47 -9.85 -4.74
C THR A 81 -14.24 -8.59 -4.39
N ALA A 82 -13.61 -7.41 -4.49
CA ALA A 82 -14.28 -6.14 -4.23
C ALA A 82 -15.36 -5.86 -5.28
N ILE A 83 -15.06 -6.07 -6.56
CA ILE A 83 -15.99 -5.84 -7.67
C ILE A 83 -17.19 -6.81 -7.59
N SER A 84 -16.96 -8.09 -7.27
CA SER A 84 -18.05 -9.06 -7.12
C SER A 84 -18.96 -8.74 -5.94
N THR A 85 -18.39 -8.23 -4.83
CA THR A 85 -19.16 -7.85 -3.65
C THR A 85 -19.99 -6.58 -3.89
N ILE A 86 -19.45 -5.61 -4.64
CA ILE A 86 -20.16 -4.39 -5.02
C ILE A 86 -21.29 -4.69 -6.02
N PHE A 87 -21.07 -5.60 -6.98
CA PHE A 87 -22.11 -6.03 -7.93
C PHE A 87 -23.19 -6.89 -7.27
N SER A 88 -22.85 -7.74 -6.31
CA SER A 88 -23.82 -8.58 -5.57
C SER A 88 -24.74 -7.79 -4.62
N ARG A 89 -24.36 -6.57 -4.22
CA ARG A 89 -25.17 -5.72 -3.33
C ARG A 89 -26.09 -4.75 -4.06
N ARG A 90 -26.07 -4.74 -5.41
CA ARG A 90 -26.85 -3.84 -6.25
C ARG A 90 -27.93 -4.56 -7.08
N SER A 91 -28.36 -5.74 -6.64
CA SER A 91 -29.53 -6.48 -7.11
C SER A 91 -30.33 -6.97 -5.91
#